data_AF-A0A640XLM5-F1
#
_entry.id   AF-A0A640XLM5-F1
#
_cell.length_a   1.000
_cell.length_b   1.000
_cell.length_c   1.000
_cell.angle_alpha   90.00
_cell.angle_beta   90.00
_cell.angle_gamma   90.00
#
_symmetry.space_group_name_H-M   'P 1'
#
loop_
_entity.id
_entity.type
_entity.pdbx_description
1 polymer ?
#
loop_
_entity_poly.entity_id
_entity_poly.type
_entity_poly.pdbx_seq_one_letter_code
_entity_poly.pdbx_strand_id
1 'polypeptide(L)'
;MKPKVLLDRVGLWSATAVAGIAMMLGIAPMNAKAEFKIPTEVTDLGKDTYKKYCSPCHGEEGNGNGPLARSMLPKPRDFTRGAYKFRTTPSGSLPTDEDIYRTISFGVPNSTMIPWDILTEEQRLSVIPVLKSFSEAFEFRKPDPPVEVGLRVRPTEKCIAEGKKIYEEKLECWKCHGIEGRGDGPSAAEQEDDFGFPIKPFDFTTGKFKGGNSPQDVYLRFTTGLNGTPMPSFAKELTDEERWCLTYYVMSLIKPEENTHK
;
A
#
# COMPACT_ATOMS: atom_id res chain seq x y z
N MET A 1 86.06 12.02 12.34
CA MET A 1 86.94 11.58 11.24
C MET A 1 86.42 10.24 10.72
N LYS A 2 85.99 10.16 9.46
CA LYS A 2 85.77 8.90 8.70
C LYS A 2 87.13 8.16 8.59
N PRO A 3 87.24 6.82 8.43
CA PRO A 3 86.69 6.14 7.23
C PRO A 3 86.49 4.60 7.22
N LYS A 4 85.94 4.13 6.09
CA LYS A 4 86.17 2.87 5.32
C LYS A 4 85.78 1.53 5.98
N VAL A 5 84.75 0.81 5.49
CA VAL A 5 84.68 -0.01 4.24
C VAL A 5 85.61 -1.24 4.30
N LEU A 6 85.06 -2.46 4.41
CA LEU A 6 84.92 -3.44 3.30
C LEU A 6 84.73 -4.90 3.83
N LEU A 7 83.84 -5.66 3.17
CA LEU A 7 83.75 -7.13 3.04
C LEU A 7 83.44 -7.98 4.29
N ASP A 8 82.34 -8.75 4.25
CA ASP A 8 82.46 -10.11 3.72
C ASP A 8 81.13 -10.72 3.28
N ARG A 9 81.22 -11.49 2.20
CA ARG A 9 80.18 -12.37 1.67
C ARG A 9 79.94 -13.53 2.64
N VAL A 10 78.73 -14.10 2.63
CA VAL A 10 78.43 -15.55 2.51
C VAL A 10 76.98 -15.74 2.95
N GLY A 11 76.22 -16.53 2.18
CA GLY A 11 75.03 -17.20 2.70
C GLY A 11 73.77 -17.06 1.85
N LEU A 12 73.79 -17.66 0.66
CA LEU A 12 72.60 -17.98 -0.11
C LEU A 12 71.76 -18.99 0.69
N TRP A 13 70.61 -18.58 1.22
CA TRP A 13 69.60 -19.49 1.78
C TRP A 13 68.24 -19.21 1.12
N SER A 14 67.91 -20.13 0.20
CA SER A 14 66.58 -20.67 -0.12
C SER A 14 65.35 -19.84 0.27
N ALA A 15 64.76 -19.19 -0.74
CA ALA A 15 63.37 -18.74 -0.70
C ALA A 15 62.43 -19.96 -0.63
N THR A 16 61.75 -20.13 0.50
CA THR A 16 60.52 -20.92 0.59
C THR A 16 59.36 -19.95 0.73
N ALA A 17 58.67 -19.69 -0.38
CA ALA A 17 57.45 -18.92 -0.40
C ALA A 17 56.34 -19.75 0.26
N VAL A 18 55.93 -19.38 1.48
CA VAL A 18 54.71 -19.89 2.11
C VAL A 18 53.53 -19.26 1.37
N ALA A 19 52.88 -20.04 0.51
CA ALA A 19 51.61 -19.67 -0.11
C ALA A 19 50.53 -19.63 0.98
N GLY A 20 50.24 -18.43 1.48
CA GLY A 20 49.10 -18.18 2.37
C GLY A 20 47.80 -18.30 1.57
N ILE A 21 47.07 -19.39 1.79
CA ILE A 21 45.68 -19.54 1.34
C ILE A 21 44.83 -18.58 2.17
N ALA A 22 44.54 -17.40 1.60
CA ALA A 22 43.51 -16.52 2.14
C ALA A 22 42.14 -17.16 1.89
N MET A 23 41.63 -17.84 2.91
CA MET A 23 40.27 -18.35 2.94
C MET A 23 39.33 -17.14 3.02
N MET A 24 38.94 -16.60 1.86
CA MET A 24 37.86 -15.62 1.77
C MET A 24 36.56 -16.31 2.16
N LEU A 25 36.19 -16.22 3.43
CA LEU A 25 34.82 -16.42 3.89
C LEU A 25 33.97 -15.32 3.26
N GLY A 26 33.43 -15.61 2.08
CA GLY A 26 32.44 -14.77 1.42
C GLY A 26 31.20 -14.68 2.30
N ILE A 27 31.06 -13.57 3.00
CA ILE A 27 29.79 -13.17 3.62
C ILE A 27 28.89 -12.78 2.44
N ALA A 28 28.11 -13.73 1.94
CA ALA A 28 27.06 -13.42 0.98
C ALA A 28 26.08 -12.42 1.64
N PRO A 29 25.72 -11.31 0.98
CA PRO A 29 24.72 -10.41 1.51
C PRO A 29 23.37 -11.15 1.56
N MET A 30 22.89 -11.44 2.77
CA MET A 30 21.50 -11.83 3.04
C MET A 30 20.59 -10.61 2.80
N ASN A 31 20.32 -10.29 1.54
CA ASN A 31 19.28 -9.34 1.16
C ASN A 31 18.76 -9.64 -0.25
N ALA A 32 18.41 -10.90 -0.51
CA ALA A 32 17.50 -11.21 -1.59
C ALA A 32 16.08 -10.94 -1.06
N LYS A 33 15.56 -9.73 -1.29
CA LYS A 33 14.09 -9.56 -1.30
C LYS A 33 13.57 -10.53 -2.35
N ALA A 34 12.65 -11.42 -1.99
CA ALA A 34 11.98 -12.26 -2.97
C ALA A 34 11.33 -11.32 -4.00
N GLU A 35 11.82 -11.33 -5.23
CA GLU A 35 11.21 -10.62 -6.34
C GLU A 35 9.91 -11.34 -6.67
N PHE A 36 8.78 -10.65 -6.49
CA PHE A 36 7.49 -11.15 -6.95
C PHE A 36 7.54 -11.38 -8.45
N LYS A 37 7.51 -12.63 -8.91
CA LYS A 37 7.43 -12.95 -10.34
C LYS A 37 5.98 -12.81 -10.80
N ILE A 38 5.56 -11.57 -10.99
CA ILE A 38 4.24 -11.26 -11.55
C ILE A 38 4.27 -11.60 -13.05
N PRO A 39 3.38 -12.47 -13.54
CA PRO A 39 3.29 -12.72 -14.98
C PRO A 39 2.98 -11.42 -15.73
N THR A 40 3.63 -11.17 -16.85
CA THR A 40 3.36 -9.97 -17.67
C THR A 40 2.08 -10.11 -18.48
N GLU A 41 1.73 -11.35 -18.85
CA GLU A 41 0.59 -11.69 -19.69
C GLU A 41 -0.48 -12.46 -18.91
N VAL A 42 -1.70 -12.45 -19.44
CA VAL A 42 -2.80 -13.26 -18.90
C VAL A 42 -2.51 -14.75 -19.11
N THR A 43 -2.58 -15.52 -18.04
CA THR A 43 -2.39 -16.98 -18.04
C THR A 43 -3.70 -17.73 -17.81
N ASP A 44 -3.75 -19.01 -18.19
CA ASP A 44 -4.92 -19.87 -17.91
C ASP A 44 -5.15 -20.03 -16.41
N LEU A 45 -4.08 -20.16 -15.61
CA LEU A 45 -4.17 -20.16 -14.15
C LEU A 45 -4.84 -18.88 -13.61
N GLY A 46 -4.47 -17.71 -14.15
CA GLY A 46 -5.07 -16.44 -13.79
C GLY A 46 -6.55 -16.38 -14.13
N LYS A 47 -6.92 -16.79 -15.36
CA LYS A 47 -8.32 -16.85 -15.81
C LYS A 47 -9.16 -17.77 -14.93
N ASP A 48 -8.67 -18.98 -14.67
CA ASP A 48 -9.37 -19.98 -13.87
C ASP A 48 -9.52 -19.53 -12.41
N THR A 49 -8.47 -18.92 -11.85
CA THR A 49 -8.50 -18.36 -10.49
C THR A 49 -9.51 -17.22 -10.40
N TYR A 50 -9.51 -16.28 -11.36
CA TYR A 50 -10.46 -15.18 -11.39
C TYR A 50 -11.90 -15.67 -11.51
N LYS A 51 -12.16 -16.56 -12.46
CA LYS A 51 -13.49 -17.12 -12.71
C LYS A 51 -14.04 -17.86 -11.50
N LYS A 52 -13.19 -18.58 -10.78
CA LYS A 52 -13.62 -19.39 -9.64
C LYS A 52 -13.86 -18.56 -8.38
N TYR A 53 -13.03 -17.55 -8.12
CA TYR A 53 -12.99 -16.88 -6.81
C TYR A 53 -13.41 -15.41 -6.86
N CYS A 54 -13.25 -14.73 -7.99
CA CYS A 54 -13.43 -13.28 -8.10
C CYS A 54 -14.72 -12.90 -8.83
N SER A 55 -15.03 -13.58 -9.95
CA SER A 55 -16.17 -13.25 -10.82
C SER A 55 -17.56 -13.31 -10.15
N PRO A 56 -17.83 -14.17 -9.13
CA PRO A 56 -19.13 -14.16 -8.46
C PRO A 56 -19.49 -12.80 -7.84
N CYS A 57 -18.48 -12.01 -7.45
CA CYS A 57 -18.63 -10.66 -6.94
C CYS A 57 -18.32 -9.61 -8.01
N HIS A 58 -17.19 -9.73 -8.70
CA HIS A 58 -16.68 -8.70 -9.61
C HIS A 58 -17.19 -8.80 -11.06
N GLY A 59 -17.98 -9.83 -11.39
CA GLY A 59 -18.49 -10.08 -12.74
C GLY A 59 -17.47 -10.84 -13.61
N GLU A 60 -17.95 -11.57 -14.62
CA GLU A 60 -17.07 -12.27 -15.58
C GLU A 60 -16.21 -11.29 -16.39
N GLU A 61 -16.72 -10.08 -16.62
CA GLU A 61 -16.06 -9.00 -17.37
C GLU A 61 -15.40 -7.95 -16.47
N GLY A 62 -15.29 -8.22 -15.15
CA GLY A 62 -14.67 -7.29 -14.20
C GLY A 62 -15.44 -5.99 -13.95
N ASN A 63 -16.70 -5.89 -14.40
CA ASN A 63 -17.52 -4.68 -14.31
C ASN A 63 -18.19 -4.46 -12.94
N GLY A 64 -17.83 -5.24 -11.91
CA GLY A 64 -18.41 -5.16 -10.58
C GLY A 64 -19.84 -5.68 -10.45
N ASN A 65 -20.40 -6.28 -11.52
CA ASN A 65 -21.78 -6.76 -11.59
C ASN A 65 -21.88 -8.29 -11.57
N GLY A 66 -21.15 -8.94 -10.68
CA GLY A 66 -21.29 -10.37 -10.44
C GLY A 66 -22.69 -10.74 -9.94
N PRO A 67 -23.11 -12.02 -10.05
CA PRO A 67 -24.43 -12.48 -9.61
C PRO A 67 -24.72 -12.16 -8.12
N LEU A 68 -23.68 -12.02 -7.29
CA LEU A 68 -23.82 -11.66 -5.87
C LEU A 68 -23.77 -10.15 -5.62
N ALA A 69 -23.37 -9.33 -6.59
CA ALA A 69 -23.11 -7.90 -6.41
C ALA A 69 -24.38 -7.08 -6.13
N ARG A 70 -25.55 -7.53 -6.60
CA ARG A 70 -26.80 -6.77 -6.52
C ARG A 70 -27.17 -6.38 -5.09
N SER A 71 -26.96 -7.28 -4.13
CA SER A 71 -27.28 -7.08 -2.70
C SER A 71 -26.08 -6.73 -1.82
N MET A 72 -24.88 -6.57 -2.40
CA MET A 72 -23.68 -6.20 -1.65
C MET A 72 -23.56 -4.69 -1.46
N LEU A 73 -23.25 -4.28 -0.22
CA LEU A 73 -22.85 -2.94 0.16
C LEU A 73 -21.64 -3.04 1.11
N PRO A 74 -20.50 -2.40 0.80
CA PRO A 74 -20.19 -1.66 -0.43
C PRO A 74 -20.22 -2.53 -1.69
N LYS A 75 -20.43 -1.90 -2.85
CA LYS A 75 -20.40 -2.60 -4.14
C LYS A 75 -18.99 -3.17 -4.44
N PRO A 76 -18.90 -4.36 -5.07
CA PRO A 76 -17.66 -4.85 -5.64
C PRO A 76 -17.05 -3.83 -6.60
N ARG A 77 -15.72 -3.79 -6.69
CA ARG A 77 -15.01 -2.88 -7.60
C ARG A 77 -15.33 -3.23 -9.05
N ASP A 78 -15.73 -2.22 -9.82
CA ASP A 78 -15.67 -2.21 -11.28
C ASP A 78 -14.22 -1.93 -11.73
N PHE A 79 -13.55 -2.95 -12.24
CA PHE A 79 -12.16 -2.89 -12.70
C PHE A 79 -12.03 -2.26 -14.08
N THR A 80 -13.10 -2.20 -14.88
CA THR A 80 -13.09 -1.64 -16.26
C THR A 80 -12.70 -0.17 -16.28
N ARG A 81 -12.89 0.50 -15.15
CA ARG A 81 -12.68 1.92 -14.93
C ARG A 81 -11.23 2.29 -14.67
N GLY A 82 -10.38 1.32 -14.35
CA GLY A 82 -8.98 1.58 -13.97
C GLY A 82 -8.84 2.41 -12.67
N ALA A 83 -9.92 2.58 -11.90
CA ALA A 83 -9.96 3.40 -10.69
C ALA A 83 -9.82 2.54 -9.43
N TYR A 84 -8.61 2.50 -8.86
CA TYR A 84 -8.31 1.74 -7.64
C TYR A 84 -8.19 2.66 -6.43
N LYS A 85 -8.86 2.31 -5.32
CA LYS A 85 -8.89 3.16 -4.11
C LYS A 85 -7.57 3.13 -3.34
N PHE A 86 -6.93 1.98 -3.23
CA PHE A 86 -5.75 1.78 -2.39
C PHE A 86 -4.53 1.63 -3.28
N ARG A 87 -3.70 2.68 -3.29
CA ARG A 87 -2.52 2.78 -4.15
C ARG A 87 -1.36 3.37 -3.38
N THR A 88 -0.18 3.21 -3.93
CA THR A 88 1.02 3.98 -3.60
C THR A 88 1.30 5.08 -4.63
N THR A 89 0.57 5.11 -5.74
CA THR A 89 0.71 6.13 -6.80
C THR A 89 -0.14 7.38 -6.52
N PRO A 90 0.23 8.56 -7.07
CA PRO A 90 -0.53 9.81 -6.93
C PRO A 90 -2.00 9.72 -7.39
N SER A 91 -2.85 10.64 -6.94
CA SER A 91 -4.27 10.69 -7.34
C SER A 91 -4.45 10.71 -8.86
N GLY A 92 -5.42 9.95 -9.36
CA GLY A 92 -5.69 9.77 -10.81
C GLY A 92 -4.79 8.77 -11.53
N SER A 93 -3.68 8.35 -10.90
CA SER A 93 -2.77 7.34 -11.47
C SER A 93 -3.30 5.92 -11.31
N LEU A 94 -2.82 5.01 -12.17
CA LEU A 94 -3.09 3.57 -12.07
C LEU A 94 -2.37 2.97 -10.83
N PRO A 95 -2.87 1.87 -10.25
CA PRO A 95 -2.13 1.12 -9.24
C PRO A 95 -0.87 0.48 -9.83
N THR A 96 0.15 0.24 -9.00
CA THR A 96 1.20 -0.71 -9.37
C THR A 96 0.71 -2.15 -9.25
N ASP A 97 1.47 -3.11 -9.76
CA ASP A 97 1.10 -4.52 -9.65
C ASP A 97 1.17 -4.98 -8.18
N GLU A 98 2.09 -4.42 -7.39
CA GLU A 98 2.20 -4.63 -5.95
C GLU A 98 1.01 -4.05 -5.18
N ASP A 99 0.45 -2.91 -5.59
CA ASP A 99 -0.76 -2.34 -4.98
C ASP A 99 -1.96 -3.31 -5.14
N ILE A 100 -2.10 -3.90 -6.33
CA ILE A 100 -3.14 -4.90 -6.63
C ILE A 100 -2.89 -6.16 -5.81
N TYR A 101 -1.68 -6.72 -5.84
CA TYR A 101 -1.29 -7.90 -5.07
C TYR A 101 -1.54 -7.74 -3.58
N ARG A 102 -1.15 -6.58 -3.03
CA ARG A 102 -1.34 -6.23 -1.62
C ARG A 102 -2.82 -6.21 -1.26
N THR A 103 -3.64 -5.60 -2.09
CA THR A 103 -5.09 -5.50 -1.85
C THR A 103 -5.76 -6.88 -1.89
N ILE A 104 -5.37 -7.75 -2.83
CA ILE A 104 -5.87 -9.13 -2.89
C ILE A 104 -5.45 -9.91 -1.64
N SER A 105 -4.19 -9.76 -1.22
CA SER A 105 -3.64 -10.51 -0.08
C SER A 105 -4.20 -10.04 1.26
N PHE A 106 -4.39 -8.73 1.45
CA PHE A 106 -4.89 -8.14 2.69
C PHE A 106 -6.43 -8.13 2.77
N GLY A 107 -7.11 -8.15 1.62
CA GLY A 107 -8.54 -7.88 1.55
C GLY A 107 -8.88 -6.41 1.79
N VAL A 108 -10.17 -6.14 1.97
CA VAL A 108 -10.68 -4.79 2.24
C VAL A 108 -11.66 -4.86 3.42
N PRO A 109 -11.22 -4.49 4.65
CA PRO A 109 -12.11 -4.41 5.81
C PRO A 109 -13.36 -3.56 5.56
N ASN A 110 -14.43 -3.81 6.32
CA ASN A 110 -15.74 -3.16 6.14
C ASN A 110 -16.30 -3.37 4.72
N SER A 111 -16.06 -4.55 4.16
CA SER A 111 -16.62 -5.05 2.90
C SER A 111 -16.62 -6.58 2.90
N THR A 112 -17.12 -7.20 1.83
CA THR A 112 -17.07 -8.66 1.61
C THR A 112 -15.75 -9.15 1.01
N MET A 113 -14.81 -8.25 0.69
CA MET A 113 -13.50 -8.62 0.14
C MET A 113 -12.58 -9.13 1.25
N ILE A 114 -12.57 -10.44 1.42
CA ILE A 114 -11.70 -11.12 2.39
C ILE A 114 -10.22 -11.07 1.99
N PRO A 115 -9.30 -11.28 2.94
CA PRO A 115 -7.93 -11.67 2.60
C PRO A 115 -7.95 -12.99 1.80
N TRP A 116 -7.19 -13.07 0.71
CA TRP A 116 -7.08 -14.29 -0.11
C TRP A 116 -5.81 -15.09 0.20
N ASP A 117 -5.38 -15.10 1.45
CA ASP A 117 -4.23 -15.90 1.92
C ASP A 117 -4.46 -17.42 1.84
N ILE A 118 -5.71 -17.86 1.68
CA ILE A 118 -6.09 -19.23 1.33
C ILE A 118 -5.60 -19.65 -0.08
N LEU A 119 -5.38 -18.69 -0.98
CA LEU A 119 -4.82 -18.94 -2.31
C LEU A 119 -3.30 -18.90 -2.27
N THR A 120 -2.67 -19.71 -3.12
CA THR A 120 -1.21 -19.68 -3.27
C THR A 120 -0.75 -18.30 -3.75
N GLU A 121 0.50 -17.96 -3.46
CA GLU A 121 1.10 -16.72 -3.97
C GLU A 121 1.03 -16.67 -5.51
N GLU A 122 1.36 -17.77 -6.18
CA GLU A 122 1.26 -17.87 -7.65
C GLU A 122 -0.16 -17.60 -8.16
N GLN A 123 -1.20 -18.15 -7.51
CA GLN A 123 -2.59 -17.87 -7.86
C GLN A 123 -2.92 -16.38 -7.72
N ARG A 124 -2.53 -15.75 -6.60
CA ARG A 124 -2.76 -14.31 -6.36
C ARG A 124 -1.99 -13.42 -7.34
N LEU A 125 -0.77 -13.79 -7.72
CA LEU A 125 0.02 -13.07 -8.72
C LEU A 125 -0.59 -13.25 -10.13
N SER A 126 -1.07 -14.45 -10.46
CA SER A 126 -1.61 -14.78 -11.79
C SER A 126 -2.88 -14.03 -12.18
N VAL A 127 -3.67 -13.55 -11.20
CA VAL A 127 -4.89 -12.77 -11.47
C VAL A 127 -4.60 -11.29 -11.76
N ILE A 128 -3.40 -10.79 -11.47
CA ILE A 128 -3.08 -9.36 -11.65
C ILE A 128 -3.21 -8.93 -13.13
N PRO A 129 -2.64 -9.66 -14.12
CA PRO A 129 -2.86 -9.33 -15.53
C PRO A 129 -4.32 -9.42 -15.96
N VAL A 130 -5.10 -10.35 -15.38
CA VAL A 130 -6.55 -10.46 -15.65
C VAL A 130 -7.26 -9.18 -15.22
N LEU A 131 -7.02 -8.72 -13.99
CA LEU A 131 -7.61 -7.48 -13.46
C LEU A 131 -7.24 -6.26 -14.30
N LYS A 132 -5.98 -6.19 -14.76
CA LYS A 132 -5.49 -5.11 -15.62
C LYS A 132 -6.15 -5.14 -17.01
N SER A 133 -6.38 -6.33 -17.57
CA SER A 133 -6.99 -6.51 -18.90
C SER A 133 -8.43 -5.99 -19.02
N PHE A 134 -9.14 -5.78 -17.91
CA PHE A 134 -10.49 -5.23 -17.96
C PHE A 134 -10.55 -3.74 -18.32
N SER A 135 -9.44 -3.00 -18.17
CA SER A 135 -9.41 -1.56 -18.45
C SER A 135 -8.36 -1.23 -19.49
N GLU A 136 -8.81 -0.66 -20.60
CA GLU A 136 -7.96 -0.10 -21.66
C GLU A 136 -6.93 0.92 -21.12
N ALA A 137 -7.18 1.52 -19.95
CA ALA A 137 -6.25 2.45 -19.33
C ALA A 137 -4.86 1.83 -19.08
N PHE A 138 -4.78 0.53 -18.78
CA PHE A 138 -3.49 -0.15 -18.56
C PHE A 138 -2.72 -0.42 -19.85
N GLU A 139 -3.37 -0.34 -21.01
CA GLU A 139 -2.70 -0.46 -22.31
C GLU A 139 -2.04 0.86 -22.71
N PHE A 140 -2.70 1.99 -22.41
CA PHE A 140 -2.26 3.31 -22.87
C PHE A 140 -1.45 4.10 -21.83
N ARG A 141 -1.56 3.75 -20.55
CA ARG A 141 -0.88 4.47 -19.46
C ARG A 141 -0.12 3.50 -18.59
N LYS A 142 1.05 3.96 -18.12
CA LYS A 142 1.79 3.28 -17.06
C LYS A 142 1.44 3.92 -15.71
N PRO A 143 1.47 3.17 -14.60
CA PRO A 143 1.38 3.77 -13.28
C PRO A 143 2.53 4.75 -13.09
N ASP A 144 2.22 5.89 -12.47
CA ASP A 144 3.26 6.83 -12.03
C ASP A 144 4.11 6.17 -10.93
N PRO A 145 5.32 6.68 -10.67
CA PRO A 145 6.14 6.18 -9.57
C PRO A 145 5.40 6.24 -8.22
N PRO A 146 5.60 5.25 -7.33
CA PRO A 146 5.09 5.32 -5.96
C PRO A 146 5.55 6.60 -5.25
N VAL A 147 4.65 7.19 -4.46
CA VAL A 147 4.95 8.39 -3.68
C VAL A 147 5.99 8.08 -2.60
N GLU A 148 6.87 9.04 -2.35
CA GLU A 148 7.80 8.94 -1.23
C GLU A 148 7.06 9.15 0.09
N VAL A 149 7.24 8.22 1.03
CA VAL A 149 6.61 8.29 2.35
C VAL A 149 7.36 9.24 3.30
N GLY A 150 8.58 9.64 2.92
CA GLY A 150 9.41 10.58 3.68
C GLY A 150 9.78 10.08 5.07
N LEU A 151 10.39 10.96 5.87
CA LEU A 151 10.69 10.68 7.26
C LEU A 151 9.42 10.80 8.11
N ARG A 152 9.10 9.71 8.82
CA ARG A 152 7.98 9.68 9.74
C ARG A 152 8.25 10.58 10.95
N VAL A 153 7.43 11.62 11.12
CA VAL A 153 7.48 12.53 12.28
C VAL A 153 7.06 11.79 13.55
N ARG A 154 7.60 12.15 14.72
CA ARG A 154 7.22 11.53 16.00
C ARG A 154 5.79 11.93 16.42
N PRO A 155 4.94 11.00 16.89
CA PRO A 155 3.60 11.31 17.39
C PRO A 155 3.68 12.01 18.76
N THR A 156 3.84 13.32 18.75
CA THR A 156 3.83 14.17 19.95
C THR A 156 2.46 14.80 20.14
N GLU A 157 2.14 15.24 21.36
CA GLU A 157 0.89 15.98 21.64
C GLU A 157 0.73 17.22 20.74
N LYS A 158 1.83 17.94 20.48
CA LYS A 158 1.86 19.08 19.57
C LYS A 158 1.43 18.69 18.15
N CYS A 159 1.96 17.58 17.64
CA CYS A 159 1.63 17.10 16.30
C CYS A 159 0.18 16.60 16.22
N ILE A 160 -0.32 15.90 17.25
CA ILE A 160 -1.73 15.49 17.31
C ILE A 160 -2.65 16.72 17.35
N ALA A 161 -2.31 17.76 18.12
CA ALA A 161 -3.07 18.99 18.18
C ALA A 161 -3.08 19.74 16.83
N GLU A 162 -1.97 19.71 16.08
CA GLU A 162 -1.92 20.26 14.72
C GLU A 162 -2.81 19.45 13.77
N GLY A 163 -2.75 18.12 13.84
CA GLY A 163 -3.64 17.24 13.07
C GLY A 163 -5.12 17.49 13.36
N LYS A 164 -5.47 17.79 14.62
CA LYS A 164 -6.82 18.16 15.02
C LYS A 164 -7.28 19.44 14.32
N LYS A 165 -6.47 20.50 14.33
CA LYS A 165 -6.79 21.76 13.64
C LYS A 165 -6.95 21.55 12.14
N ILE A 166 -6.12 20.71 11.54
CA ILE A 166 -6.25 20.36 10.12
C ILE A 166 -7.60 19.69 9.87
N TYR A 167 -7.99 18.72 10.70
CA TYR A 167 -9.24 17.97 10.57
C TYR A 167 -10.48 18.84 10.79
N GLU A 168 -10.49 19.67 11.84
CA GLU A 168 -11.67 20.42 12.26
C GLU A 168 -11.82 21.76 11.54
N GLU A 169 -10.71 22.45 11.29
CA GLU A 169 -10.72 23.85 10.83
C GLU A 169 -10.23 24.01 9.39
N LYS A 170 -9.04 23.45 9.06
CA LYS A 170 -8.40 23.71 7.75
C LYS A 170 -9.07 22.99 6.59
N LEU A 171 -9.39 21.71 6.76
CA LEU A 171 -9.97 20.85 5.72
C LEU A 171 -11.41 20.44 6.01
N GLU A 172 -11.91 20.72 7.22
CA GLU A 172 -13.28 20.40 7.63
C GLU A 172 -13.68 18.94 7.36
N CYS A 173 -12.74 18.00 7.59
CA CYS A 173 -12.92 16.56 7.37
C CYS A 173 -14.18 16.01 8.09
N TRP A 174 -14.55 16.64 9.20
CA TRP A 174 -15.74 16.34 9.97
C TRP A 174 -17.06 16.51 9.20
N LYS A 175 -17.11 17.27 8.10
CA LYS A 175 -18.32 17.41 7.27
C LYS A 175 -18.80 16.06 6.73
N CYS A 176 -17.86 15.20 6.36
CA CYS A 176 -18.16 13.84 5.89
C CYS A 176 -17.96 12.81 7.00
N HIS A 177 -16.89 12.93 7.78
CA HIS A 177 -16.48 11.92 8.75
C HIS A 177 -17.05 12.10 10.16
N GLY A 178 -17.71 13.23 10.45
CA GLY A 178 -18.12 13.61 11.81
C GLY A 178 -16.95 14.10 12.67
N ILE A 179 -17.25 14.81 13.76
CA ILE A 179 -16.21 15.35 14.66
C ILE A 179 -15.37 14.23 15.27
N GLU A 180 -16.01 13.12 15.63
CA GLU A 180 -15.34 11.96 16.25
C GLU A 180 -14.92 10.87 15.24
N GLY A 181 -15.10 11.06 13.93
CA GLY A 181 -14.71 10.06 12.93
C GLY A 181 -15.69 8.89 12.73
N ARG A 182 -16.94 9.03 13.18
CA ARG A 182 -17.98 7.98 13.11
C ARG A 182 -18.68 7.89 11.75
N GLY A 183 -18.33 8.77 10.80
CA GLY A 183 -18.97 8.84 9.48
C GLY A 183 -20.41 9.35 9.55
N ASP A 184 -20.70 10.24 10.51
CA ASP A 184 -22.01 10.83 10.80
C ASP A 184 -22.01 12.36 10.62
N GLY A 185 -21.06 12.87 9.84
CA GLY A 185 -21.03 14.29 9.45
C GLY A 185 -22.27 14.69 8.63
N PRO A 186 -22.60 15.99 8.56
CA PRO A 186 -23.79 16.48 7.87
C PRO A 186 -23.87 16.08 6.40
N SER A 187 -22.72 15.95 5.72
CA SER A 187 -22.64 15.53 4.32
C SER A 187 -22.40 14.03 4.15
N ALA A 188 -22.38 13.23 5.22
CA ALA A 188 -22.01 11.81 5.13
C ALA A 188 -22.99 10.98 4.28
N ALA A 189 -24.30 11.22 4.41
CA ALA A 189 -25.34 10.41 3.79
C ALA A 189 -25.53 10.67 2.29
N GLU A 190 -25.10 11.84 1.81
CA GLU A 190 -25.23 12.29 0.41
C GLU A 190 -24.01 11.96 -0.45
N GLN A 191 -22.96 11.36 0.12
CA GLN A 191 -21.76 11.01 -0.64
C GLN A 191 -22.06 9.87 -1.62
N GLU A 192 -21.68 10.07 -2.89
CA GLU A 192 -21.74 9.07 -3.95
C GLU A 192 -20.33 8.83 -4.52
N ASP A 193 -20.09 7.62 -5.00
CA ASP A 193 -18.88 7.34 -5.77
C ASP A 193 -19.05 7.77 -7.24
N ASP A 194 -17.95 7.75 -8.01
CA ASP A 194 -17.96 8.13 -9.42
C ASP A 194 -18.84 7.20 -10.29
N PHE A 195 -19.39 6.14 -9.72
CA PHE A 195 -20.29 5.18 -10.36
C PHE A 195 -21.76 5.41 -9.98
N GLY A 196 -22.06 6.46 -9.19
CA GLY A 196 -23.39 6.81 -8.74
C GLY A 196 -23.93 5.92 -7.62
N PHE A 197 -23.06 5.19 -6.91
CA PHE A 197 -23.47 4.41 -5.74
C PHE A 197 -23.20 5.18 -4.44
N PRO A 198 -24.11 5.11 -3.45
CA PRO A 198 -23.87 5.69 -2.14
C PRO A 198 -22.59 5.16 -1.48
N ILE A 199 -21.74 6.08 -1.03
CA ILE A 199 -20.46 5.79 -0.38
C ILE A 199 -20.33 6.55 0.94
N LYS A 200 -21.33 6.41 1.81
CA LYS A 200 -21.27 6.93 3.18
C LYS A 200 -19.95 6.51 3.86
N PRO A 201 -19.17 7.47 4.41
CA PRO A 201 -17.97 7.13 5.18
C PRO A 201 -18.29 6.16 6.30
N PHE A 202 -17.49 5.10 6.42
CA PHE A 202 -17.64 4.12 7.50
C PHE A 202 -17.10 4.69 8.82
N ASP A 203 -17.58 4.16 9.94
CA ASP A 203 -17.03 4.47 11.26
C ASP A 203 -15.62 3.90 11.38
N PHE A 204 -14.61 4.78 11.28
CA PHE A 204 -13.21 4.38 11.36
C PHE A 204 -12.69 4.35 12.80
N THR A 205 -13.48 4.76 13.80
CA THR A 205 -13.08 4.67 15.22
C THR A 205 -12.88 3.23 15.68
N THR A 206 -13.38 2.26 14.88
CA THR A 206 -13.11 0.82 15.02
C THR A 206 -11.66 0.42 14.73
N GLY A 207 -10.85 1.30 14.14
CA GLY A 207 -9.47 1.01 13.71
C GLY A 207 -9.34 0.13 12.47
N LYS A 208 -10.46 -0.34 11.90
CA LYS A 208 -10.49 -1.22 10.71
C LYS A 208 -10.49 -0.41 9.42
N PHE A 209 -9.40 0.29 9.13
CA PHE A 209 -9.29 1.04 7.87
C PHE A 209 -9.22 0.10 6.65
N LYS A 210 -9.91 0.49 5.56
CA LYS A 210 -10.01 -0.31 4.34
C LYS A 210 -8.67 -0.58 3.63
N GLY A 211 -7.75 0.39 3.68
CA GLY A 211 -6.44 0.33 3.02
C GLY A 211 -5.28 -0.11 3.91
N GLY A 212 -5.57 -0.66 5.10
CA GLY A 212 -4.58 -1.00 6.13
C GLY A 212 -4.62 -0.03 7.32
N ASN A 213 -4.30 -0.54 8.51
CA ASN A 213 -4.41 0.16 9.79
C ASN A 213 -3.07 0.68 10.34
N SER A 214 -1.98 0.54 9.60
CA SER A 214 -0.72 1.12 10.00
C SER A 214 -0.75 2.66 9.84
N PRO A 215 0.04 3.40 10.64
CA PRO A 215 0.19 4.85 10.44
C PRO A 215 0.59 5.21 9.01
N GLN A 216 1.47 4.42 8.39
CA GLN A 216 1.90 4.63 7.02
C GLN A 216 0.76 4.42 6.02
N ASP A 217 -0.14 3.45 6.27
CA ASP A 217 -1.31 3.27 5.41
C ASP A 217 -2.24 4.46 5.46
N VAL A 218 -2.53 4.96 6.66
CA VAL A 218 -3.39 6.14 6.82
C VAL A 218 -2.74 7.37 6.14
N TYR A 219 -1.45 7.60 6.36
CA TYR A 219 -0.68 8.66 5.68
C TYR A 219 -0.74 8.55 4.15
N LEU A 220 -0.57 7.34 3.61
CA LEU A 220 -0.64 7.11 2.18
C LEU A 220 -2.02 7.49 1.63
N ARG A 221 -3.12 7.26 2.36
CA ARG A 221 -4.46 7.66 1.87
C ARG A 221 -4.60 9.17 1.72
N PHE A 222 -4.06 9.94 2.66
CA PHE A 222 -4.06 11.40 2.55
C PHE A 222 -3.14 11.90 1.44
N THR A 223 -2.11 11.12 1.09
CA THR A 223 -1.15 11.49 0.05
C THR A 223 -1.64 11.08 -1.35
N THR A 224 -2.21 9.90 -1.51
CA THR A 224 -2.61 9.33 -2.82
C THR A 224 -4.06 9.63 -3.19
N GLY A 225 -4.92 9.92 -2.22
CA GLY A 225 -6.36 9.94 -2.40
C GLY A 225 -6.94 8.56 -2.72
N LEU A 226 -8.27 8.47 -2.76
CA LEU A 226 -9.01 7.25 -3.12
C LEU A 226 -9.74 7.47 -4.45
N ASN A 227 -9.11 7.10 -5.56
CA ASN A 227 -9.72 7.22 -6.90
C ASN A 227 -11.11 6.56 -6.95
N GLY A 228 -12.05 7.22 -7.64
CA GLY A 228 -13.42 6.75 -7.69
C GLY A 228 -14.24 7.08 -6.45
N THR A 229 -13.81 8.05 -5.62
CA THR A 229 -14.56 8.48 -4.42
C THR A 229 -14.42 9.97 -4.17
N PRO A 230 -15.32 10.57 -3.37
CA PRO A 230 -15.19 11.96 -2.92
C PRO A 230 -14.02 12.22 -1.96
N MET A 231 -13.21 11.22 -1.58
CA MET A 231 -12.06 11.40 -0.68
C MET A 231 -10.80 11.71 -1.50
N PRO A 232 -10.39 12.99 -1.62
CA PRO A 232 -9.33 13.40 -2.51
C PRO A 232 -7.95 13.08 -1.93
N SER A 233 -6.91 13.36 -2.71
CA SER A 233 -5.57 13.54 -2.17
C SER A 233 -5.46 14.93 -1.55
N PHE A 234 -4.71 15.03 -0.45
CA PHE A 234 -4.34 16.28 0.21
C PHE A 234 -2.86 16.62 0.02
N ALA A 235 -2.18 15.98 -0.93
CA ALA A 235 -0.75 16.18 -1.17
C ALA A 235 -0.42 17.58 -1.70
N LYS A 236 -1.41 18.32 -2.25
CA LYS A 236 -1.24 19.69 -2.73
C LYS A 236 -1.56 20.73 -1.65
N GLU A 237 -2.45 20.38 -0.73
CA GLU A 237 -3.00 21.26 0.31
C GLU A 237 -2.20 21.21 1.61
N LEU A 238 -1.53 20.09 1.88
CA LEU A 238 -0.76 19.82 3.08
C LEU A 238 0.66 19.38 2.76
N THR A 239 1.61 19.79 3.58
CA THR A 239 2.98 19.27 3.63
C THR A 239 3.03 17.85 4.19
N ASP A 240 4.14 17.14 4.01
CA ASP A 240 4.33 15.79 4.55
C ASP A 240 4.20 15.74 6.08
N GLU A 241 4.76 16.73 6.79
CA GLU A 241 4.66 16.85 8.25
C GLU A 241 3.21 17.05 8.69
N GLU A 242 2.46 17.93 8.02
CA GLU A 242 1.03 18.14 8.29
C GLU A 242 0.21 16.86 8.06
N ARG A 243 0.48 16.10 6.99
CA ARG A 243 -0.20 14.81 6.73
C ARG A 243 0.15 13.75 7.77
N TRP A 244 1.38 13.73 8.29
CA TRP A 244 1.75 12.87 9.43
C TRP A 244 1.03 13.27 10.72
N CYS A 245 0.92 14.58 10.99
CA CYS A 245 0.18 15.07 12.15
C CYS A 245 -1.31 14.78 12.06
N LEU A 246 -1.93 14.97 10.89
CA LEU A 246 -3.31 14.56 10.61
C LEU A 246 -3.49 13.04 10.79
N THR A 247 -2.53 12.23 10.33
CA THR A 247 -2.51 10.78 10.55
C THR A 247 -2.58 10.43 12.03
N TYR A 248 -1.74 11.05 12.86
CA TYR A 248 -1.75 10.76 14.29
C TYR A 248 -3.02 11.23 14.99
N TYR A 249 -3.61 12.34 14.56
CA TYR A 249 -4.91 12.74 15.05
C TYR A 249 -6.00 11.72 14.70
N VAL A 250 -6.09 11.30 13.45
CA VAL A 250 -7.06 10.28 13.00
C VAL A 250 -6.86 8.97 13.74
N MET A 251 -5.62 8.56 14.00
CA MET A 251 -5.34 7.38 14.82
C MET A 251 -5.72 7.55 16.29
N SER A 252 -5.66 8.78 16.83
CA SER A 252 -6.10 9.06 18.21
C SER A 252 -7.61 8.96 18.40
N LEU A 253 -8.40 9.02 17.32
CA LEU A 253 -9.85 8.81 17.34
C LEU A 253 -10.25 7.33 17.39
N ILE A 254 -9.31 6.41 17.24
CA ILE A 254 -9.56 4.97 17.35
C ILE A 254 -9.84 4.64 18.81
N LYS A 255 -10.96 3.96 19.07
CA LYS A 255 -11.29 3.47 20.41
C LYS A 255 -10.43 2.23 20.71
N PRO A 256 -9.90 2.09 21.93
CA PRO A 256 -9.32 0.83 22.38
C PRO A 256 -10.36 -0.28 22.19
N GLU A 257 -9.95 -1.46 21.73
CA GLU A 257 -10.85 -2.61 21.71
C GLU A 257 -11.39 -2.82 23.13
N GLU A 258 -12.71 -2.68 23.31
CA GLU A 258 -13.35 -3.16 24.53
C GLU A 258 -13.14 -4.68 24.56
N ASN A 259 -12.33 -5.13 25.52
CA ASN A 259 -12.17 -6.55 25.87
C ASN A 259 -13.53 -7.13 26.26
N THR A 260 -14.34 -7.50 25.27
CA THR A 260 -15.58 -8.24 25.43
C THR A 260 -15.26 -9.73 25.42
N HIS A 261 -14.42 -10.12 26.38
CA HIS A 261 -14.37 -11.49 26.86
C HIS A 261 -15.17 -11.54 28.16
N LYS A 262 -16.47 -11.77 28.02
CA LYS A 262 -17.36 -12.31 29.05
C LYS A 262 -18.07 -13.53 28.48
#